data_AF-A0A257H3W8-F1
#
_entry.id   AF-A0A257H3W8-F1
#
_cell.length_a   1.000
_cell.length_b   1.000
_cell.length_c   1.000
_cell.angle_alpha   90.00
_cell.angle_beta   90.00
_cell.angle_gamma   90.00
#
_symmetry.space_group_name_H-M   'P 1'
#
loop_
_entity.id
_entity.type
_entity.pdbx_description
1 polymer ?
#
loop_
_entity_poly.entity_id
_entity_poly.type
_entity_poly.pdbx_seq_one_letter_code
_entity_poly.pdbx_strand_id
1 'polypeptide(L)'
;MTRYIDVADMQQLVMQHGAARMMAEMADCIREDFLRWEDFDKSPRTANHSANGVIELMPVSDDSLYAFKYVNGHPKNPLQGLTTVMAFGLLADVA
;
A
#
# COMPACT_ATOMS: atom_id res chain seq x y z
N MET A 1 7.38 -16.34 11.10
CA MET A 1 8.54 -15.76 10.39
C MET A 1 8.00 -14.77 9.37
N THR A 2 8.39 -13.50 9.44
CA THR A 2 7.93 -12.47 8.50
C THR A 2 8.62 -12.64 7.15
N ARG A 3 7.84 -12.65 6.07
CA ARG A 3 8.37 -12.63 4.70
C ARG A 3 8.52 -11.19 4.24
N TYR A 4 9.51 -10.93 3.40
CA TYR A 4 9.83 -9.61 2.88
C TYR A 4 9.91 -9.66 1.36
N ILE A 5 9.36 -8.63 0.70
CA ILE A 5 9.45 -8.40 -0.73
C ILE A 5 10.05 -6.99 -0.88
N ASP A 6 11.26 -6.90 -1.42
CA ASP A 6 11.89 -5.62 -1.69
C ASP A 6 11.51 -5.06 -3.08
N VAL A 7 12.14 -3.95 -3.47
CA VAL A 7 11.89 -3.30 -4.78
C VAL A 7 12.30 -4.20 -5.94
N ALA A 8 13.41 -4.94 -5.83
CA ALA A 8 13.90 -5.82 -6.88
C ALA A 8 13.01 -7.05 -7.00
N ASP A 9 12.58 -7.65 -5.88
CA ASP A 9 11.63 -8.74 -5.85
C ASP A 9 10.30 -8.35 -6.50
N MET A 10 9.77 -7.17 -6.14
CA MET A 10 8.53 -6.65 -6.72
C MET A 10 8.69 -6.38 -8.22
N GLN A 11 9.82 -5.84 -8.66
CA GLN A 11 10.10 -5.62 -10.08
C GLN A 11 10.11 -6.94 -10.85
N GLN A 12 10.76 -7.98 -10.32
CA GLN A 12 10.78 -9.31 -10.93
C GLN A 12 9.39 -9.91 -10.99
N LEU A 13 8.60 -9.79 -9.92
CA LEU A 13 7.23 -10.28 -9.88
C LEU A 13 6.35 -9.61 -10.95
N VAL A 14 6.43 -8.29 -11.10
CA VAL A 14 5.69 -7.55 -12.13
C VAL A 14 6.14 -7.96 -13.54
N MET A 15 7.44 -8.15 -13.77
CA MET A 15 7.95 -8.58 -15.08
C MET A 15 7.52 -10.00 -15.44
N GLN A 16 7.51 -10.92 -14.47
CA GLN A 16 7.11 -12.32 -14.69
C GLN A 16 5.61 -12.46 -14.89
N HIS A 17 4.80 -11.72 -14.13
CA HIS A 17 3.33 -11.81 -14.19
C HIS A 17 2.72 -10.97 -15.32
N GLY A 18 3.38 -9.86 -15.66
CA GLY A 18 2.92 -8.86 -16.62
C GLY A 18 2.05 -7.79 -15.96
N ALA A 19 2.41 -6.52 -16.15
CA ALA A 19 1.74 -5.39 -15.49
C ALA A 19 0.23 -5.31 -15.79
N ALA A 20 -0.18 -5.50 -17.05
CA ALA A 20 -1.59 -5.44 -17.44
C ALA A 20 -2.43 -6.52 -16.74
N ARG A 21 -1.91 -7.75 -16.68
CA ARG A 21 -2.56 -8.87 -16.00
C ARG A 21 -2.63 -8.62 -14.49
N MET A 22 -1.52 -8.20 -13.89
CA MET A 22 -1.47 -7.89 -12.46
C MET A 22 -2.50 -6.83 -12.08
N MET A 23 -2.63 -5.76 -12.87
CA MET A 23 -3.60 -4.69 -12.61
C MET A 23 -5.05 -5.18 -12.74
N ALA A 24 -5.35 -6.05 -13.72
CA ALA A 24 -6.69 -6.61 -13.89
C ALA A 24 -7.08 -7.50 -12.69
N GLU A 25 -6.20 -8.41 -12.28
CA GLU A 25 -6.44 -9.28 -11.13
C GLU A 25 -6.51 -8.48 -9.82
N MET A 26 -5.70 -7.43 -9.66
CA MET A 26 -5.79 -6.52 -8.53
C MET A 26 -7.12 -5.76 -8.49
N ALA A 27 -7.65 -5.34 -9.66
CA ALA A 27 -8.95 -4.70 -9.75
C ALA A 27 -10.08 -5.65 -9.34
N ASP A 28 -9.98 -6.94 -9.67
CA ASP A 28 -10.92 -7.97 -9.20
C ASP A 28 -10.87 -8.13 -7.68
N CYS A 29 -9.67 -8.22 -7.07
CA CYS A 29 -9.53 -8.28 -5.62
C CYS A 29 -10.13 -7.04 -4.94
N ILE A 30 -9.82 -5.84 -5.45
CA ILE A 30 -10.39 -4.58 -4.93
C ILE A 30 -11.91 -4.60 -5.04
N ARG A 31 -12.48 -5.09 -6.15
CA ARG A 31 -13.93 -5.19 -6.33
C ARG A 31 -14.55 -6.12 -5.28
N GLU A 32 -13.99 -7.31 -5.07
CA GLU A 32 -14.49 -8.24 -4.05
C GLU A 32 -14.40 -7.65 -2.64
N ASP A 33 -13.30 -6.97 -2.30
CA ASP A 33 -13.16 -6.30 -1.01
C ASP A 33 -14.20 -5.18 -0.83
N PHE A 34 -14.47 -4.38 -1.86
CA PHE A 34 -15.48 -3.34 -1.79
C PHE A 34 -16.93 -3.87 -1.69
N LEU A 35 -17.21 -5.10 -2.16
CA LEU A 35 -18.53 -5.73 -1.97
C LEU A 35 -18.79 -6.11 -0.50
N ARG A 36 -17.73 -6.34 0.28
CA ARG A 36 -17.77 -6.62 1.71
C ARG A 36 -17.28 -5.44 2.56
N TRP A 37 -17.54 -4.21 2.09
CA TRP A 37 -17.02 -2.98 2.71
C TRP A 37 -17.29 -2.85 4.21
N GLU A 38 -18.46 -3.32 4.67
CA GLU A 38 -18.86 -3.24 6.08
C GLU A 38 -18.11 -4.21 6.99
N ASP A 39 -17.49 -5.26 6.44
CA ASP A 39 -16.75 -6.27 7.21
C ASP A 39 -15.37 -5.76 7.66
N PHE A 40 -14.93 -4.61 7.17
CA PHE A 40 -13.65 -4.01 7.54
C PHE A 40 -13.77 -3.08 8.75
N ASP A 41 -12.83 -3.19 9.69
CA ASP A 41 -12.52 -2.12 10.64
C ASP A 41 -11.73 -1.02 9.90
N LYS A 42 -12.38 0.13 9.77
CA LYS A 42 -11.95 1.25 8.95
C LYS A 42 -11.65 2.43 9.84
N SER A 43 -10.51 3.09 9.58
CA SER A 43 -10.19 4.37 10.22
C SER A 43 -9.66 5.38 9.20
N PRO A 44 -9.85 6.68 9.45
CA PRO A 44 -9.13 7.70 8.68
C PRO A 44 -7.62 7.50 8.83
N ARG A 45 -6.89 7.66 7.73
CA ARG A 45 -5.43 7.64 7.77
C ARG A 45 -4.89 8.71 8.73
N THR A 46 -3.83 8.37 9.46
CA THR A 46 -3.10 9.34 10.28
C THR A 46 -2.11 10.09 9.39
N ALA A 47 -2.06 11.42 9.49
CA ALA A 47 -1.19 12.27 8.68
C ALA A 47 -0.29 13.14 9.55
N ASN A 48 0.99 13.20 9.20
CA ASN A 48 1.97 14.14 9.75
C ASN A 48 2.40 15.10 8.64
N HIS A 49 1.97 16.35 8.75
CA HIS A 49 2.24 17.38 7.76
C HIS A 49 3.56 18.10 8.03
N SER A 50 4.27 18.42 6.95
CA SER A 50 5.45 19.29 6.95
C SER A 50 5.27 20.42 5.95
N ALA A 51 6.17 21.41 5.95
CA ALA A 51 6.10 22.54 5.03
C ALA A 51 6.13 22.15 3.53
N ASN A 52 6.70 20.98 3.19
CA ASN A 52 6.91 20.55 1.81
C ASN A 52 6.26 19.19 1.48
N GLY A 53 5.39 18.67 2.34
CA GLY A 53 4.72 17.41 2.07
C GLY A 53 4.04 16.80 3.29
N VAL A 54 3.78 15.50 3.20
CA VAL A 54 3.07 14.73 4.24
C VAL A 54 3.64 13.31 4.33
N ILE A 55 3.56 12.74 5.53
CA ILE A 55 3.75 11.31 5.79
C ILE A 55 2.45 10.78 6.38
N GLU A 56 1.98 9.64 5.88
CA GLU A 56 0.71 9.04 6.28
C GLU A 56 0.86 7.56 6.65
N LEU A 57 0.02 7.11 7.59
CA LEU A 57 -0.24 5.71 7.90
C LEU A 57 -1.69 5.38 7.55
N MET A 58 -1.89 4.36 6.72
CA MET A 58 -3.21 3.93 6.23
C MET A 58 -3.50 2.49 6.72
N PRO A 59 -4.05 2.31 7.93
CA PRO A 59 -4.41 0.99 8.45
C PRO A 59 -5.82 0.56 8.05
N VAL A 60 -6.03 -0.74 7.92
CA VAL A 60 -7.34 -1.40 7.75
C VAL A 60 -7.22 -2.85 8.19
N SER A 61 -8.29 -3.43 8.74
CA SER A 61 -8.35 -4.86 9.03
C SER A 61 -9.73 -5.45 8.80
N ASP A 62 -9.78 -6.77 8.63
CA ASP A 62 -10.98 -7.57 8.84
C ASP A 62 -10.76 -8.55 10.00
N ASP A 63 -11.65 -9.53 10.18
CA ASP A 63 -11.57 -10.53 11.26
C ASP A 63 -10.32 -11.43 11.19
N SER A 64 -9.60 -11.43 10.07
CA SER A 64 -8.48 -12.34 9.81
C SER A 64 -7.15 -11.61 9.64
N LEU A 65 -7.15 -10.49 8.94
CA LEU A 65 -5.94 -9.82 8.48
C LEU A 65 -5.94 -8.34 8.85
N TYR A 66 -4.77 -7.88 9.29
CA TYR A 66 -4.45 -6.46 9.46
C TYR A 66 -3.43 -6.03 8.41
N ALA A 67 -3.73 -4.95 7.71
CA ALA A 67 -2.84 -4.33 6.75
C ALA A 67 -2.59 -2.86 7.10
N PHE A 68 -1.37 -2.39 6.85
CA PHE A 68 -1.11 -0.96 6.82
C PHE A 68 -0.13 -0.59 5.73
N LYS A 69 -0.20 0.67 5.31
CA LYS A 69 0.78 1.30 4.41
C LYS A 69 1.36 2.55 5.05
N TYR A 70 2.69 2.62 5.11
CA TYR A 70 3.41 3.87 5.24
C TYR A 70 3.55 4.49 3.86
N VAL A 71 3.28 5.79 3.75
CA VAL A 71 3.46 6.51 2.49
C VAL A 71 3.86 7.95 2.75
N ASN A 72 4.68 8.52 1.86
CA ASN A 72 4.91 9.95 1.82
C ASN A 72 4.36 10.59 0.55
N GLY A 73 4.10 11.90 0.62
CA GLY A 73 3.77 12.74 -0.52
C GLY A 73 4.55 14.06 -0.47
N HIS A 74 5.62 14.17 -1.26
CA HIS A 74 6.51 15.33 -1.29
C HIS A 74 6.69 15.83 -2.73
N PRO A 75 5.87 16.79 -3.21
CA PRO A 75 5.87 17.21 -4.62
C PRO A 75 7.21 17.78 -5.12
N LYS A 76 8.09 18.23 -4.23
CA LYS A 76 9.41 18.78 -4.57
C LYS A 76 10.52 17.74 -4.64
N ASN A 77 10.27 16.49 -4.22
CA ASN A 77 11.26 15.41 -4.28
C ASN A 77 11.91 15.22 -5.67
N PRO A 78 11.16 15.32 -6.80
CA PRO A 78 11.76 15.18 -8.12
C PRO A 78 12.87 16.20 -8.43
N LEU A 79 12.85 17.38 -7.78
CA LEU A 79 13.91 18.39 -7.92
C LEU A 79 15.25 17.92 -7.33
N GLN A 80 15.22 16.86 -6.51
CA GLN A 80 16.39 16.24 -5.87
C GLN A 80 16.64 14.81 -6.40
N GLY A 81 15.95 14.40 -7.47
CA GLY A 81 16.07 13.04 -8.03
C GLY A 81 15.35 11.96 -7.21
N LEU A 82 14.47 12.33 -6.28
CA LEU A 82 13.66 11.41 -5.47
C LEU A 82 12.23 11.33 -6.01
N THR A 83 11.52 10.23 -5.75
CA THR A 83 10.10 10.12 -6.13
C THR A 83 9.21 10.96 -5.20
N THR A 84 8.16 11.56 -5.76
CA THR A 84 7.13 12.27 -4.97
C THR A 84 6.46 11.35 -3.95
N VAL A 85 6.26 10.10 -4.34
CA VAL A 85 5.60 9.07 -3.54
C VAL A 85 6.56 7.91 -3.33
N MET A 86 6.81 7.57 -2.07
CA MET A 86 7.41 6.30 -1.68
C MET A 86 6.51 5.66 -0.62
N ALA A 87 6.41 4.34 -0.67
CA ALA A 87 5.57 3.59 0.25
C ALA A 87 6.14 2.20 0.50
N PHE A 88 5.80 1.64 1.65
CA PHE A 88 5.89 0.23 1.93
C PHE A 88 4.70 -0.15 2.83
N GLY A 89 4.43 -1.44 2.95
CA GLY A 89 3.34 -1.92 3.78
C GLY A 89 3.63 -3.26 4.41
N LEU A 90 2.67 -3.73 5.19
CA LEU A 90 2.72 -5.01 5.88
C LEU A 90 1.33 -5.63 5.87
N LEU A 91 1.30 -6.95 5.91
CA LEU A 91 0.13 -7.78 6.14
C LEU A 91 0.42 -8.72 7.31
N ALA A 92 -0.49 -8.79 8.28
CA ALA A 92 -0.38 -9.63 9.47
C ALA A 92 -1.69 -10.37 9.72
N ASP A 93 -1.60 -11.56 10.33
CA ASP A 93 -2.73 -12.19 11.00
C ASP A 93 -3.16 -11.36 12.23
N VAL A 94 -4.47 -11.27 12.46
CA VAL A 94 -5.07 -10.56 13.60
C VAL A 94 -5.01 -11.36 14.92
N ALA A 95 -4.64 -12.65 14.85
CA ALA A 95 -4.61 -13.60 15.97
C ALA A 95 -3.92 -13.08 17.26
#